data_AF-A0A940MLL1-F1
#
_entry.id   AF-A0A940MLL1-F1
#
_cell.length_a   1.000
_cell.length_b   1.000
_cell.length_c   1.000
_cell.angle_alpha   90.00
_cell.angle_beta   90.00
_cell.angle_gamma   90.00
#
_symmetry.space_group_name_H-M   'P 1'
#
loop_
_entity.id
_entity.type
_entity.pdbx_description
1 polymer ?
#
loop_
_entity_poly.entity_id
_entity_poly.type
_entity_poly.pdbx_seq_one_letter_code
_entity_poly.pdbx_strand_id
1 'polypeptide(L)'
;MAKLWTDAEYAITNHLYEEALTRRAQGLPVSRADLVGACKRKTGRSEDASCLMHFGNMSAARAALGLQTLPELPPLANYPKKLMRFLESLHP
;
A
#
# COMPACT_ATOMS: atom_id res chain seq x y z
N MET A 1 4.88 -7.40 -19.93
CA MET A 1 4.09 -8.07 -18.86
C MET A 1 4.27 -7.25 -17.59
N ALA A 2 3.20 -6.73 -16.99
CA ALA A 2 3.28 -6.07 -15.70
C ALA A 2 3.78 -7.10 -14.67
N LYS A 3 4.95 -6.87 -14.06
CA LYS A 3 5.45 -7.75 -12.98
C LYS A 3 4.40 -7.76 -11.87
N LEU A 4 3.73 -8.90 -11.71
CA LEU A 4 2.81 -9.12 -10.60
C LEU A 4 3.60 -9.02 -9.29
N TRP A 5 2.99 -8.38 -8.30
CA TRP A 5 3.56 -8.25 -6.97
C TRP A 5 3.41 -9.56 -6.20
N THR A 6 4.47 -9.91 -5.47
CA THR A 6 4.54 -11.09 -4.59
C THR A 6 3.89 -10.80 -3.24
N ASP A 7 3.59 -11.86 -2.48
CA ASP A 7 2.97 -11.72 -1.17
C ASP A 7 3.91 -11.05 -0.17
N ALA A 8 5.22 -11.30 -0.30
CA ALA A 8 6.24 -10.59 0.47
C ALA A 8 6.27 -9.09 0.17
N GLU A 9 6.15 -8.70 -1.10
CA GLU A 9 6.06 -7.29 -1.48
C GLU A 9 4.77 -6.65 -0.95
N TYR A 10 3.64 -7.35 -1.01
CA TYR A 10 2.38 -6.92 -0.40
C TYR A 10 2.47 -6.76 1.12
N ALA A 11 3.16 -7.67 1.81
CA ALA A 11 3.38 -7.56 3.24
C ALA A 11 4.24 -6.34 3.60
N ILE A 12 5.31 -6.08 2.84
CA ILE A 12 6.16 -4.90 3.02
C ILE A 12 5.36 -3.61 2.84
N THR A 13 4.57 -3.50 1.78
CA THR A 13 3.81 -2.27 1.51
C THR A 13 2.63 -2.10 2.44
N ASN A 14 1.96 -3.19 2.85
CA ASN A 14 0.91 -3.11 3.88
C ASN A 14 1.49 -2.62 5.21
N HIS A 15 2.64 -3.15 5.62
CA HIS A 15 3.31 -2.70 6.84
C HIS A 15 3.68 -1.22 6.78
N LEU A 16 4.27 -0.75 5.67
CA LEU A 16 4.56 0.69 5.48
C LEU A 16 3.29 1.56 5.51
N TYR A 17 2.19 1.04 4.97
CA TYR A 17 0.90 1.72 4.97
C TYR A 17 0.34 1.85 6.39
N GLU A 18 0.40 0.79 7.18
CA GLU A 18 -0.05 0.77 8.59
C GLU A 18 0.82 1.63 9.49
N GLU A 19 2.14 1.65 9.27
CA GLU A 19 3.03 2.60 9.95
C GLU A 19 2.65 4.04 9.63
N ALA A 20 2.33 4.36 8.37
CA ALA A 20 1.87 5.69 7.99
C ALA A 20 0.52 6.04 8.61
N LEU A 21 -0.45 5.11 8.66
CA LEU A 21 -1.71 5.31 9.36
C LEU A 21 -1.47 5.61 10.86
N THR A 22 -0.58 4.87 11.49
CA THR A 22 -0.21 5.06 12.90
C THR A 22 0.43 6.42 13.14
N ARG A 23 1.38 6.82 12.29
CA ARG A 23 2.02 8.15 12.34
C ARG A 23 1.00 9.27 12.19
N ARG A 24 0.08 9.13 11.23
CA ARG A 24 -1.02 10.08 11.03
C ARG A 24 -1.90 10.19 12.27
N ALA A 25 -2.26 9.06 12.89
CA ALA A 25 -3.06 9.04 14.11
C ALA A 25 -2.35 9.74 15.29
N GLN A 26 -1.02 9.74 15.29
CA GLN A 26 -0.18 10.47 16.25
C GLN A 26 0.02 11.96 15.87
N GLY A 27 -0.59 12.44 14.78
CA GLY A 27 -0.41 13.80 14.29
C GLY A 27 0.92 14.04 13.56
N LEU A 28 1.69 12.98 13.27
CA LEU A 28 2.93 13.09 12.52
C LEU A 28 2.65 13.20 11.01
N PRO A 29 3.44 14.03 10.28
CA PRO A 29 3.27 14.17 8.84
C PRO A 29 3.59 12.86 8.12
N VAL A 30 2.76 12.52 7.14
CA VAL A 30 2.97 11.39 6.23
C VAL A 30 3.28 11.94 4.84
N SER A 31 4.47 11.63 4.33
CA SER A 31 4.89 12.02 2.99
C SER A 31 4.74 10.85 2.01
N ARG A 32 4.06 11.12 0.89
CA ARG A 32 3.97 10.17 -0.23
C ARG A 32 5.35 9.81 -0.78
N ALA A 33 6.27 10.78 -0.86
CA ALA A 33 7.64 10.54 -1.35
C ALA A 33 8.41 9.60 -0.41
N ASP A 34 8.23 9.75 0.91
CA ASP A 34 8.90 8.90 1.90
C ASP A 34 8.40 7.46 1.85
N LEU A 35 7.09 7.27 1.68
CA LEU A 35 6.49 5.94 1.52
C LEU A 35 6.99 5.24 0.26
N VAL A 36 7.05 5.96 -0.86
CA VAL A 36 7.62 5.43 -2.11
C VAL A 36 9.09 5.09 -1.94
N GLY A 37 9.87 5.99 -1.32
CA GLY A 37 11.28 5.75 -1.05
C GLY A 37 11.50 4.52 -0.17
N ALA A 38 10.71 4.34 0.88
CA ALA A 38 10.77 3.17 1.76
C ALA A 38 10.36 1.88 1.03
N CYS A 39 9.29 1.95 0.23
CA CYS A 39 8.83 0.85 -0.62
C CYS A 39 9.95 0.37 -1.55
N LYS A 40 10.60 1.27 -2.28
CA LYS A 40 11.70 0.94 -3.20
C LYS A 40 12.87 0.27 -2.48
N ARG A 41 13.29 0.84 -1.35
CA ARG A 41 14.41 0.28 -0.55
C ARG A 41 14.11 -1.13 -0.04
N LYS A 42 12.89 -1.38 0.44
CA LYS A 42 12.52 -2.68 1.03
C LYS A 42 12.15 -3.75 -0.01
N THR A 43 11.53 -3.36 -1.13
CA THR A 43 11.10 -4.29 -2.19
C THR A 43 12.13 -4.48 -3.30
N GLY A 44 13.16 -3.63 -3.37
CA GLY A 44 14.14 -3.63 -4.46
C GLY A 44 13.59 -3.09 -5.79
N ARG A 45 12.39 -2.51 -5.81
CA ARG A 45 11.80 -1.90 -7.01
C ARG A 45 12.46 -0.56 -7.32
N SER A 46 12.81 -0.35 -8.58
CA SER A 46 13.45 0.89 -9.06
C SER A 46 12.46 1.98 -9.45
N GLU A 47 11.23 1.60 -9.84
CA GLU A 47 10.23 2.51 -10.41
C GLU A 47 9.24 3.06 -9.36
N ASP A 48 9.19 4.37 -9.23
CA ASP A 48 8.26 5.09 -8.33
C ASP A 48 6.80 4.81 -8.69
N ALA A 49 6.48 4.80 -9.99
CA ALA A 49 5.14 4.56 -10.51
C ALA A 49 4.59 3.20 -10.08
N SER A 50 5.45 2.18 -9.97
CA SER A 50 5.06 0.84 -9.51
C SER A 50 4.65 0.85 -8.04
N CYS A 51 5.47 1.43 -7.16
CA CYS A 51 5.14 1.57 -5.74
C CYS A 51 3.88 2.43 -5.55
N LEU A 52 3.74 3.52 -6.31
CA LEU A 52 2.59 4.42 -6.24
C LEU A 52 1.28 3.76 -6.67
N MET A 53 1.28 3.08 -7.81
CA MET A 53 0.11 2.30 -8.22
C MET A 53 -0.24 1.28 -7.16
N HIS A 54 0.76 0.62 -6.59
CA HIS A 54 0.52 -0.42 -5.62
C HIS A 54 -0.10 0.12 -4.32
N PHE A 55 0.39 1.25 -3.81
CA PHE A 55 -0.23 1.94 -2.69
C PHE A 55 -1.66 2.41 -3.00
N GLY A 56 -1.92 2.91 -4.20
CA GLY A 56 -3.28 3.28 -4.62
C GLY A 56 -4.22 2.07 -4.72
N ASN A 57 -3.72 0.93 -5.21
CA ASN A 57 -4.46 -0.34 -5.21
C ASN A 57 -4.74 -0.82 -3.77
N MET A 58 -3.78 -0.61 -2.86
CA MET A 58 -3.92 -0.96 -1.45
C MET A 58 -4.96 -0.09 -0.74
N SER A 59 -4.96 1.22 -0.99
CA SER A 59 -6.03 2.11 -0.52
C SER A 59 -7.40 1.66 -1.02
N ALA A 60 -7.52 1.26 -2.29
CA ALA A 60 -8.78 0.81 -2.85
C ALA A 60 -9.26 -0.52 -2.25
N ALA A 61 -8.36 -1.50 -2.09
CA ALA A 61 -8.69 -2.78 -1.47
C ALA A 61 -9.05 -2.62 0.01
N ARG A 62 -8.32 -1.78 0.76
CA ARG A 62 -8.62 -1.45 2.16
C ARG A 62 -9.98 -0.76 2.29
N ALA A 63 -10.28 0.22 1.41
CA ALA A 63 -11.59 0.86 1.39
C ALA A 63 -12.74 -0.13 1.13
N ALA A 64 -12.54 -1.08 0.21
CA ALA A 64 -13.53 -2.13 -0.08
C ALA A 64 -13.77 -3.07 1.12
N LEU A 65 -12.76 -3.27 1.97
CA LEU A 65 -12.85 -4.04 3.22
C LEU A 65 -13.33 -3.20 4.42
N GLY A 66 -13.65 -1.92 4.24
CA GLY A 66 -14.01 -1.02 5.34
C GLY A 66 -12.85 -0.66 6.27
N LEU A 67 -11.60 -0.89 5.85
CA LEU A 67 -10.39 -0.55 6.59
C LEU A 67 -10.01 0.92 6.38
N GLN A 68 -9.26 1.48 7.33
CA GLN A 68 -8.75 2.84 7.20
C GLN A 68 -7.78 2.98 6.02
N THR A 69 -7.89 4.13 5.34
CA THR A 69 -7.06 4.51 4.19
C THR A 69 -6.34 5.83 4.42
N LEU A 70 -5.18 5.99 3.78
CA LEU A 70 -4.40 7.21 3.72
C LEU A 70 -4.92 8.12 2.58
N PRO A 71 -5.42 9.33 2.86
CA PRO A 71 -5.85 10.27 1.82
C PRO A 71 -4.69 10.80 0.96
N GLU A 72 -3.44 10.72 1.42
CA GLU A 72 -2.24 11.03 0.63
C GLU A 72 -2.05 10.05 -0.54
N LEU A 73 -2.68 8.88 -0.44
CA LEU A 73 -2.63 7.80 -1.41
C LEU A 73 -4.08 7.50 -1.85
N PRO A 74 -4.65 8.31 -2.76
CA PRO A 74 -6.05 8.13 -3.16
C PRO A 74 -6.28 6.71 -3.73
N PRO A 75 -7.42 6.08 -3.40
CA PRO A 75 -7.75 4.76 -3.92
C PRO A 75 -7.84 4.79 -5.44
N LEU A 76 -7.25 3.79 -6.09
CA LEU A 76 -7.40 3.60 -7.53
C LEU A 76 -8.72 2.88 -7.84
N ALA A 77 -9.25 3.12 -9.03
CA ALA A 77 -10.51 2.55 -9.47
C ALA A 77 -10.51 1.01 -9.50
N ASN A 78 -9.35 0.39 -9.67
CA ASN A 78 -9.18 -1.06 -9.73
C ASN A 78 -8.02 -1.49 -8.84
N TYR A 79 -8.13 -2.68 -8.25
CA TYR A 79 -7.04 -3.33 -7.53
C TYR A 79 -6.94 -4.82 -7.90
N PRO A 80 -5.76 -5.44 -7.81
CA PRO A 80 -5.61 -6.86 -8.12
C PRO A 80 -6.39 -7.75 -7.14
N LYS A 81 -7.12 -8.76 -7.63
CA LYS A 81 -7.81 -9.75 -6.77
C LYS A 81 -6.88 -10.44 -5.77
N LYS A 82 -5.61 -10.63 -6.15
CA LYS A 82 -4.58 -11.22 -5.29
C LYS A 82 -4.30 -10.36 -4.05
N LEU A 83 -4.30 -9.04 -4.21
CA LEU A 83 -4.13 -8.10 -3.10
C LEU A 83 -5.30 -8.15 -2.13
N MET A 84 -6.54 -8.24 -2.66
CA MET A 84 -7.73 -8.39 -1.82
C MET A 84 -7.66 -9.64 -0.96
N ARG A 85 -7.38 -10.80 -1.57
CA ARG A 85 -7.23 -12.08 -0.84
C ARG A 85 -6.14 -12.03 0.22
N PHE A 86 -5.03 -11.35 -0.09
CA PHE A 86 -3.96 -11.14 0.87
C PHE A 86 -4.45 -10.34 2.09
N LEU A 87 -5.16 -9.23 1.87
CA LEU A 87 -5.70 -8.42 2.97
C LEU A 87 -6.79 -9.16 3.77
N GLU A 88 -7.69 -9.89 3.12
CA GLU A 88 -8.69 -10.75 3.79
C GLU A 88 -8.02 -11.81 4.67
N SER A 89 -6.88 -12.37 4.24
CA SER A 89 -6.13 -13.34 5.05
C SER A 89 -5.49 -12.74 6.31
N LEU A 90 -5.26 -11.42 6.32
CA LEU A 90 -4.72 -10.67 7.46
C LEU A 90 -5.81 -10.08 8.35
N HIS A 91 -6.99 -9.83 7.79
CA HIS A 91 -8.13 -9.20 8.44
C HIS A 91 -9.40 -10.06 8.23
N PRO A 92 -9.52 -11.20 8.94
CA PRO A 92 -10.71 -12.06 8.87
C PRO A 92 -11.94 -11.45 9.56
#